data_AF-A0A1F9FKI3-F1
#
_entry.id   AF-A0A1F9FKI3-F1
#
_cell.length_a   1.000
_cell.length_b   1.000
_cell.length_c   1.000
_cell.angle_alpha   90.00
_cell.angle_beta   90.00
_cell.angle_gamma   90.00
#
_symmetry.space_group_name_H-M   'P 1'
#
loop_
_entity.id
_entity.type
_entity.pdbx_description
1 polymer ?
#
loop_
_entity_poly.entity_id
_entity_poly.type
_entity_poly.pdbx_seq_one_letter_code
_entity_poly.pdbx_strand_id
1 'polypeptide(L)'
;MELGDVALWMLVGAALVPAHRAAWQDGLPALVAVVLLDAIVVTFVGIAAADEKAWSRLAREDGVVEWATVAAFLGAGALHVALARRKWRHATPPPRLELAARAALALFCLFVAGEEISWGQRLFAFKPPDAFLERNYQQELNVHNVLMDEAGLGFALESKHVVAFLAIAFVVALPLFVRTRLLSGARAVAPPLALLPAGLVVFAAELSYPVDLTGEGAELLLGLLLLAAAVLEGFAPVSRVLLALLAPLAVGLVAAPLVARALYGDDARGSATALEELALLQQDVAGGAATAKLRKKGSVHKRVFTAARDEYLALSGAAFLGGRGTPAQAAGDARHDRRGYFLDPWNNPYWVVWDKKRHRVALYSFGPNRLRDTDVRESDVAAGDDLLVVFTLERTP
;
A
#
# COMPACT_ATOMS: atom_id res chain seq x y z
N MET A 1 16.17 -2.82 18.80
CA MET A 1 15.65 -4.19 18.69
C MET A 1 15.43 -4.70 20.10
N GLU A 2 14.17 -4.85 20.48
CA GLU A 2 13.80 -5.34 21.81
C GLU A 2 14.05 -6.85 21.92
N LEU A 3 14.10 -7.39 23.14
CA LEU A 3 14.28 -8.84 23.36
C LEU A 3 13.23 -9.70 22.62
N GLY A 4 12.02 -9.17 22.43
CA GLY A 4 10.94 -9.81 21.67
C GLY A 4 11.27 -9.96 20.19
N ASP A 5 11.86 -8.93 19.57
CA ASP A 5 12.25 -8.95 18.15
C ASP A 5 13.35 -9.99 17.90
N VAL A 6 14.33 -10.08 18.81
CA VAL A 6 15.43 -11.05 18.71
C VAL A 6 14.88 -12.48 18.70
N ALA A 7 13.95 -12.80 19.60
CA ALA A 7 13.34 -14.12 19.67
C ALA A 7 12.52 -14.44 18.40
N LEU A 8 11.83 -13.45 17.84
CA LEU A 8 11.04 -13.59 16.63
C LEU A 8 11.92 -13.91 15.41
N TRP A 9 13.01 -13.18 15.22
CA TRP A 9 13.98 -13.45 14.16
C TRP A 9 14.75 -14.76 14.36
N MET A 10 14.98 -15.19 15.60
CA MET A 10 15.53 -16.53 15.89
C MET A 10 14.57 -17.65 15.46
N LEU A 11 13.25 -17.48 15.65
CA LEU A 11 12.25 -18.44 15.18
C LEU A 11 12.23 -18.55 13.66
N VAL A 12 12.32 -17.42 12.94
CA VAL A 12 12.48 -17.40 11.48
C VAL A 12 13.73 -18.20 11.07
N GLY A 13 14.88 -17.91 11.66
CA GLY A 13 16.13 -18.61 11.38
C GLY A 13 16.05 -20.13 11.64
N ALA A 14 15.41 -20.52 12.74
CA ALA A 14 15.22 -21.92 13.09
C ALA A 14 14.30 -22.68 12.11
N ALA A 15 13.34 -21.98 11.48
CA ALA A 15 12.41 -22.57 10.51
C ALA A 15 13.01 -22.76 9.11
N LEU A 16 14.04 -22.01 8.73
CA LEU A 16 14.64 -22.05 7.38
C LEU A 16 15.15 -23.44 7.01
N VAL A 17 16.00 -24.05 7.84
CA VAL A 17 16.64 -25.35 7.51
C VAL A 17 15.61 -26.49 7.36
N PRO A 18 14.65 -26.67 8.29
CA PRO A 18 13.59 -27.66 8.13
C PRO A 18 12.73 -27.44 6.87
N ALA A 19 12.42 -26.19 6.55
CA ALA A 19 11.60 -25.87 5.39
C ALA A 19 12.31 -26.12 4.05
N HIS A 20 13.59 -25.78 3.93
CA HIS A 20 14.40 -26.12 2.76
C HIS A 20 14.52 -27.63 2.57
N ARG A 21 14.68 -28.37 3.68
CA ARG A 21 14.67 -29.83 3.65
C ARG A 21 13.32 -30.38 3.19
N ALA A 22 12.21 -29.82 3.67
CA ALA A 22 10.87 -30.20 3.22
C ALA A 22 10.67 -29.89 1.73
N ALA A 23 11.09 -28.70 1.29
CA ALA A 23 11.02 -28.28 -0.12
C ALA A 23 11.85 -29.21 -1.02
N TRP A 24 13.04 -29.62 -0.58
CA TRP A 24 13.88 -30.60 -1.27
C TRP A 24 13.16 -31.94 -1.42
N GLN A 25 12.46 -32.39 -0.38
CA GLN A 25 11.67 -33.64 -0.38
C GLN A 25 10.44 -33.54 -1.30
N ASP A 26 9.79 -32.39 -1.36
CA ASP A 26 8.65 -32.11 -2.24
C ASP A 26 9.08 -31.98 -3.72
N GLY A 27 10.34 -31.69 -3.98
CA GLY A 27 10.97 -31.73 -5.30
C GLY A 27 11.50 -30.38 -5.77
N LEU A 28 12.23 -30.42 -6.90
CA LEU A 28 12.95 -29.25 -7.43
C LEU A 28 12.09 -27.97 -7.57
N PRO A 29 10.82 -28.01 -8.04
CA PRO A 29 9.99 -26.80 -8.10
C PRO A 29 9.75 -26.14 -6.73
N ALA A 30 9.52 -26.93 -5.68
CA ALA A 30 9.30 -26.42 -4.33
C ALA A 30 10.57 -25.80 -3.76
N LEU A 31 11.71 -26.47 -3.94
CA LEU A 31 13.02 -25.91 -3.55
C LEU A 31 13.29 -24.58 -4.25
N VAL A 32 13.06 -24.49 -5.56
CA VAL A 32 13.25 -23.26 -6.32
C VAL A 32 12.34 -22.14 -5.81
N ALA A 33 11.07 -22.45 -5.48
CA ALA A 33 10.16 -21.45 -4.92
C ALA A 33 10.70 -20.85 -3.61
N VAL A 34 11.14 -21.69 -2.66
CA VAL A 34 11.68 -21.23 -1.38
C VAL A 34 12.95 -20.42 -1.57
N VAL A 35 13.90 -20.91 -2.37
CA VAL A 35 15.16 -20.19 -2.64
C VAL A 35 14.93 -18.84 -3.30
N LEU A 36 13.95 -18.73 -4.21
CA LEU A 36 13.60 -17.45 -4.83
C LEU A 36 12.96 -16.47 -3.85
N LEU A 37 12.04 -16.95 -3.00
CA LEU A 37 11.44 -16.11 -1.95
C LEU A 37 12.51 -15.59 -0.98
N ASP A 38 13.42 -16.45 -0.55
CA ASP A 38 14.57 -16.05 0.28
C ASP A 38 15.46 -15.02 -0.41
N ALA A 39 15.76 -15.22 -1.70
CA ALA A 39 16.55 -14.27 -2.49
C ALA A 39 15.87 -12.90 -2.60
N ILE A 40 14.54 -12.86 -2.75
CA ILE A 40 13.76 -11.62 -2.77
C ILE A 40 13.84 -10.90 -1.41
N VAL A 41 13.64 -11.63 -0.30
CA VAL A 41 13.75 -11.08 1.06
C VAL A 41 15.15 -10.50 1.29
N VAL A 42 16.20 -11.27 0.97
CA VAL A 42 17.60 -10.82 1.13
C VAL A 42 17.87 -9.58 0.27
N THR A 43 17.30 -9.52 -0.94
CA THR A 43 17.45 -8.36 -1.83
C THR A 43 16.80 -7.12 -1.23
N PHE A 44 15.55 -7.21 -0.74
CA PHE A 44 14.85 -6.08 -0.14
C PHE A 44 15.53 -5.59 1.13
N VAL A 45 15.90 -6.51 2.03
CA VAL A 45 16.66 -6.18 3.25
C VAL A 45 18.01 -5.55 2.90
N GLY A 46 18.71 -6.09 1.89
CA GLY A 46 19.98 -5.57 1.43
C GLY A 46 19.87 -4.15 0.86
N ILE A 47 18.82 -3.86 0.07
CA ILE A 47 18.55 -2.51 -0.44
C ILE A 47 18.25 -1.56 0.72
N ALA A 48 17.34 -1.92 1.63
CA ALA A 48 16.98 -1.08 2.77
C ALA A 48 18.16 -0.79 3.70
N ALA A 49 19.02 -1.79 3.94
CA ALA A 49 20.21 -1.62 4.77
C ALA A 49 21.31 -0.78 4.10
N ALA A 50 21.41 -0.82 2.77
CA ALA A 50 22.42 -0.06 2.02
C ALA A 50 21.99 1.37 1.72
N ASP A 51 20.73 1.58 1.36
CA ASP A 51 20.14 2.88 1.00
C ASP A 51 18.62 2.87 1.30
N GLU A 52 18.26 3.35 2.48
CA GLU A 52 16.86 3.50 2.92
C GLU A 52 16.04 4.42 1.97
N LYS A 53 16.67 5.40 1.32
CA LYS A 53 16.01 6.26 0.32
C LYS A 53 15.75 5.50 -0.98
N ALA A 54 16.63 4.58 -1.38
CA ALA A 54 16.36 3.68 -2.50
C ALA A 54 15.20 2.74 -2.18
N TRP A 55 15.16 2.15 -0.99
CA TRP A 55 14.02 1.33 -0.54
C TRP A 55 12.72 2.13 -0.58
N SER A 56 12.71 3.32 0.02
CA SER A 56 11.52 4.17 0.07
C SER A 56 10.99 4.53 -1.33
N ARG A 57 11.88 4.73 -2.32
CA ARG A 57 11.46 4.98 -3.71
C ARG A 57 10.83 3.76 -4.38
N LEU A 58 11.23 2.55 -4.01
CA LEU A 58 10.65 1.31 -4.53
C LEU A 58 9.32 0.98 -3.86
N ALA A 59 9.23 1.20 -2.55
CA ALA A 59 8.13 0.79 -1.69
C ALA A 59 7.01 1.81 -1.52
N ARG A 60 7.22 3.09 -1.85
CA ARG A 60 6.15 4.12 -1.77
C ARG A 60 4.95 3.77 -2.66
N GLU A 61 3.80 4.41 -2.37
CA GLU A 61 2.59 4.39 -3.19
C GLU A 61 2.90 4.58 -4.70
N ASP A 62 2.25 3.79 -5.54
CA ASP A 62 2.47 3.67 -7.00
C ASP A 62 3.90 3.24 -7.41
N GLY A 63 4.70 2.77 -6.45
CA GLY A 63 6.06 2.29 -6.62
C GLY A 63 6.15 0.88 -7.22
N VAL A 64 7.38 0.43 -7.44
CA VAL A 64 7.66 -0.89 -8.02
C VAL A 64 7.07 -2.01 -7.17
N VAL A 65 7.14 -1.88 -5.85
CA VAL A 65 6.65 -2.90 -4.90
C VAL A 65 5.13 -3.01 -4.97
N GLU A 66 4.39 -1.91 -4.86
CA GLU A 66 2.91 -1.88 -4.93
C GLU A 66 2.39 -2.52 -6.24
N TRP A 67 2.94 -2.13 -7.40
CA TRP A 67 2.57 -2.74 -8.69
C TRP A 67 2.91 -4.23 -8.78
N ALA A 68 4.01 -4.65 -8.15
CA ALA A 68 4.34 -6.06 -8.05
C ALA A 68 3.37 -6.79 -7.11
N THR A 69 2.93 -6.16 -6.02
CA THR A 69 1.94 -6.71 -5.07
C THR A 69 0.62 -6.96 -5.78
N VAL A 70 0.11 -5.97 -6.52
CA VAL A 70 -1.07 -6.09 -7.38
C VAL A 70 -0.95 -7.26 -8.34
N ALA A 71 0.17 -7.35 -9.06
CA ALA A 71 0.40 -8.42 -10.02
C ALA A 71 0.47 -9.81 -9.35
N ALA A 72 1.09 -9.91 -8.17
CA ALA A 72 1.20 -11.15 -7.42
C ALA A 72 -0.17 -11.65 -6.93
N PHE A 73 -0.98 -10.77 -6.33
CA PHE A 73 -2.32 -11.12 -5.87
C PHE A 73 -3.26 -11.45 -7.04
N LEU A 74 -3.28 -10.65 -8.10
CA LEU A 74 -4.09 -10.97 -9.30
C LEU A 74 -3.66 -12.30 -9.93
N GLY A 75 -2.35 -12.56 -9.98
CA GLY A 75 -1.80 -13.85 -10.43
C GLY A 75 -2.27 -15.02 -9.57
N ALA A 76 -2.21 -14.88 -8.24
CA ALA A 76 -2.67 -15.90 -7.30
C ALA A 76 -4.17 -16.17 -7.47
N GLY A 77 -4.98 -15.11 -7.51
CA GLY A 77 -6.42 -15.22 -7.71
C GLY A 77 -6.78 -15.89 -9.05
N ALA A 78 -6.12 -15.51 -10.14
CA ALA A 78 -6.32 -16.11 -11.45
C ALA A 78 -5.97 -17.61 -11.47
N LEU A 79 -4.88 -18.02 -10.81
CA LEU A 79 -4.55 -19.44 -10.68
C LEU A 79 -5.57 -20.20 -9.84
N HIS A 80 -6.06 -19.64 -8.73
CA HIS A 80 -7.11 -20.30 -7.93
C HIS A 80 -8.42 -20.47 -8.73
N VAL A 81 -8.80 -19.49 -9.56
CA VAL A 81 -9.93 -19.62 -10.49
C VAL A 81 -9.67 -20.73 -11.52
N ALA A 82 -8.47 -20.78 -12.10
CA ALA A 82 -8.12 -21.82 -13.08
C ALA A 82 -8.14 -23.23 -12.45
N LEU A 83 -7.62 -23.38 -11.24
CA LEU A 83 -7.63 -24.63 -10.48
C LEU A 83 -9.07 -25.06 -10.13
N ALA A 84 -9.91 -24.13 -9.66
CA ALA A 84 -11.31 -24.38 -9.39
C ALA A 84 -12.07 -24.83 -10.66
N ARG A 85 -11.84 -24.16 -11.80
CA ARG A 85 -12.43 -24.54 -13.10
C ARG A 85 -11.98 -25.93 -13.54
N ARG A 86 -10.70 -26.28 -13.38
CA ARG A 86 -10.18 -27.62 -13.69
C ARG A 86 -10.86 -28.68 -12.83
N LYS A 87 -10.94 -28.47 -11.51
CA LYS A 87 -11.58 -29.40 -10.57
C LYS A 87 -13.07 -29.58 -10.88
N TRP A 88 -13.80 -28.49 -11.14
CA TRP A 88 -15.22 -28.54 -11.52
C TRP A 88 -15.47 -29.39 -12.76
N ARG A 89 -14.60 -29.31 -13.77
CA ARG A 89 -14.74 -30.05 -15.04
C ARG A 89 -14.41 -31.54 -14.94
N HIS A 90 -13.57 -31.95 -13.98
CA HIS A 90 -13.01 -33.30 -13.93
C HIS A 90 -13.43 -34.12 -12.70
N ALA A 91 -13.98 -33.52 -11.65
CA ALA A 91 -14.43 -34.22 -10.45
C ALA A 91 -15.95 -34.47 -10.48
N THR A 92 -16.36 -35.72 -10.28
CA THR A 92 -17.79 -36.11 -10.21
C THR A 92 -18.07 -36.89 -8.92
N PRO A 93 -18.84 -36.34 -7.95
CA PRO A 93 -19.36 -34.97 -7.92
C PRO A 93 -18.24 -33.94 -7.62
N PRO A 94 -18.43 -32.66 -7.98
CA PRO A 94 -17.45 -31.62 -7.72
C PRO A 94 -17.30 -31.34 -6.21
N PRO A 95 -16.07 -31.11 -5.70
CA PRO A 95 -15.82 -30.89 -4.28
C PRO A 95 -16.22 -29.47 -3.87
N ARG A 96 -17.49 -29.27 -3.53
CA ARG A 96 -18.10 -27.94 -3.28
C ARG A 96 -17.34 -27.09 -2.28
N LEU A 97 -16.84 -27.66 -1.18
CA LEU A 97 -16.10 -26.93 -0.15
C LEU A 97 -14.73 -26.44 -0.63
N GLU A 98 -14.00 -27.25 -1.41
CA GLU A 98 -12.74 -26.83 -2.04
C GLU A 98 -12.98 -25.71 -3.04
N LEU A 99 -14.02 -25.83 -3.87
CA LEU A 99 -14.38 -24.80 -4.85
C LEU A 99 -14.77 -23.48 -4.17
N ALA A 100 -15.55 -23.54 -3.10
CA ALA A 100 -15.91 -22.38 -2.30
C ALA A 100 -14.66 -21.72 -1.67
N ALA A 101 -13.74 -22.51 -1.09
CA ALA A 101 -12.49 -22.00 -0.53
C ALA A 101 -11.62 -21.30 -1.58
N ARG A 102 -11.49 -21.88 -2.79
CA ARG A 102 -10.75 -21.26 -3.90
C ARG A 102 -11.42 -20.00 -4.42
N ALA A 103 -12.74 -19.99 -4.54
CA ALA A 103 -13.47 -18.80 -4.94
C ALA A 103 -13.31 -17.67 -3.91
N ALA A 104 -13.40 -17.99 -2.62
CA ALA A 104 -13.16 -17.04 -1.54
C ALA A 104 -11.74 -16.49 -1.58
N LEU A 105 -10.72 -17.34 -1.76
CA LEU A 105 -9.32 -16.91 -1.86
C LEU A 105 -9.06 -16.06 -3.12
N ALA A 106 -9.68 -16.39 -4.24
CA ALA A 106 -9.57 -15.58 -5.46
C ALA A 106 -10.22 -14.20 -5.30
N LEU A 107 -11.39 -14.13 -4.65
CA LEU A 107 -12.05 -12.87 -4.32
C LEU A 107 -11.24 -12.05 -3.32
N PHE A 108 -10.64 -12.70 -2.33
CA PHE A 108 -9.72 -12.06 -1.39
C PHE A 108 -8.52 -11.46 -2.12
N CYS A 109 -7.87 -12.21 -3.03
CA CYS A 109 -6.75 -11.68 -3.80
C CYS A 109 -7.16 -10.50 -4.70
N LEU A 110 -8.33 -10.55 -5.32
CA LEU A 110 -8.87 -9.43 -6.10
C LEU A 110 -9.12 -8.21 -5.22
N PHE A 111 -9.67 -8.43 -4.02
CA PHE A 111 -9.92 -7.36 -3.05
C PHE A 111 -8.61 -6.69 -2.63
N VAL A 112 -7.59 -7.46 -2.21
CA VAL A 112 -6.28 -6.91 -1.84
C VAL A 112 -5.66 -6.15 -3.01
N ALA A 113 -5.61 -6.75 -4.21
CA ALA A 113 -5.08 -6.06 -5.38
C ALA A 113 -5.83 -4.76 -5.73
N GLY A 114 -7.14 -4.69 -5.45
CA GLY A 114 -7.93 -3.47 -5.58
C GLY A 114 -7.57 -2.43 -4.52
N GLU A 115 -7.42 -2.85 -3.27
CA GLU A 115 -7.01 -2.00 -2.15
C GLU A 115 -5.64 -1.35 -2.36
N GLU A 116 -4.66 -2.09 -2.89
CA GLU A 116 -3.30 -1.59 -3.18
C GLU A 116 -3.31 -0.37 -4.13
N ILE A 117 -4.20 -0.35 -5.12
CA ILE A 117 -4.31 0.74 -6.12
C ILE A 117 -5.47 1.69 -5.84
N SER A 118 -5.99 1.68 -4.61
CA SER A 118 -7.16 2.47 -4.19
C SER A 118 -8.34 2.34 -5.19
N TRP A 119 -8.61 1.11 -5.60
CA TRP A 119 -9.63 0.71 -6.58
C TRP A 119 -9.54 1.45 -7.92
N GLY A 120 -8.34 1.90 -8.29
CA GLY A 120 -8.07 2.66 -9.51
C GLY A 120 -8.43 4.14 -9.41
N GLN A 121 -8.75 4.68 -8.22
CA GLN A 121 -8.95 6.12 -8.01
C GLN A 121 -7.83 6.93 -8.65
N ARG A 122 -6.59 6.56 -8.32
CA ARG A 122 -5.37 7.20 -8.78
C ARG A 122 -5.12 7.04 -10.29
N LEU A 123 -5.66 6.00 -10.90
CA LEU A 123 -5.52 5.73 -12.35
C LEU A 123 -6.53 6.49 -13.18
N PHE A 124 -7.74 6.67 -12.65
CA PHE A 124 -8.87 7.27 -13.35
C PHE A 124 -9.21 8.67 -12.85
N ALA A 125 -8.45 9.18 -11.87
CA ALA A 125 -8.60 10.48 -11.23
C ALA A 125 -10.04 10.80 -10.82
N PHE A 126 -10.83 9.80 -10.38
CA PHE A 126 -12.19 10.05 -9.92
C PHE A 126 -12.21 10.41 -8.43
N LYS A 127 -13.17 11.25 -8.04
CA LYS A 127 -13.39 11.60 -6.63
C LYS A 127 -13.98 10.41 -5.86
N PRO A 128 -13.37 9.96 -4.74
CA PRO A 128 -13.99 9.00 -3.83
C PRO A 128 -15.32 9.48 -3.27
N PRO A 129 -16.23 8.58 -2.85
CA PRO A 129 -17.43 8.98 -2.13
C PRO A 129 -17.10 9.77 -0.86
N ASP A 130 -17.95 10.73 -0.50
CA ASP A 130 -17.73 11.64 0.65
C ASP A 130 -17.46 10.88 1.97
N ALA A 131 -18.10 9.72 2.18
CA ALA A 131 -17.85 8.87 3.35
C ALA A 131 -16.39 8.38 3.47
N PHE A 132 -15.71 8.13 2.34
CA PHE A 132 -14.28 7.82 2.32
C PHE A 132 -13.48 9.09 2.56
N LEU A 133 -13.78 10.20 1.90
CA LEU A 133 -13.03 11.45 2.10
C LEU A 133 -13.06 11.97 3.54
N GLU A 134 -14.12 11.69 4.29
CA GLU A 134 -14.27 12.10 5.69
C GLU A 134 -13.55 11.20 6.71
N ARG A 135 -13.57 9.90 6.47
CA ARG A 135 -13.17 8.87 7.44
C ARG A 135 -11.86 8.17 7.08
N ASN A 136 -11.54 8.10 5.80
CA ASN A 136 -10.30 7.50 5.33
C ASN A 136 -9.13 8.39 5.69
N TYR A 137 -8.13 7.85 6.40
CA TYR A 137 -6.94 8.60 6.80
C TYR A 137 -6.17 9.22 5.62
N GLN A 138 -6.15 8.55 4.46
CA GLN A 138 -5.50 9.02 3.23
C GLN A 138 -6.43 9.81 2.30
N GLN A 139 -7.73 9.91 2.58
CA GLN A 139 -8.76 10.44 1.67
C GLN A 139 -8.82 9.67 0.34
N GLU A 140 -8.61 8.36 0.39
CA GLU A 140 -8.61 7.48 -0.78
C GLU A 140 -9.78 6.50 -0.75
N LEU A 141 -10.13 5.94 -1.91
CA LEU A 141 -11.05 4.81 -2.03
C LEU A 141 -10.28 3.53 -1.72
N ASN A 142 -9.97 3.31 -0.45
CA ASN A 142 -9.51 2.03 0.08
C ASN A 142 -10.15 1.80 1.45
N VAL A 143 -10.52 0.56 1.74
CA VAL A 143 -11.27 0.20 2.95
C VAL A 143 -10.33 0.11 4.16
N HIS A 144 -9.10 -0.38 3.97
CA HIS A 144 -8.20 -0.62 5.11
C HIS A 144 -7.83 0.68 5.85
N ASN A 145 -7.73 1.82 5.19
CA ASN A 145 -7.48 3.12 5.84
C ASN A 145 -8.71 3.69 6.57
N VAL A 146 -9.92 3.25 6.24
CA VAL A 146 -11.11 3.59 7.03
C VAL A 146 -11.09 2.83 8.36
N LEU A 147 -10.55 1.61 8.37
CA LEU A 147 -10.41 0.79 9.58
C LEU A 147 -9.30 1.26 10.53
N MET A 148 -8.39 2.11 10.03
CA MET A 148 -7.34 2.75 10.84
C MET A 148 -7.85 3.94 11.67
N ASP A 149 -9.04 4.47 11.38
CA ASP A 149 -9.60 5.57 12.16
C ASP A 149 -10.12 5.07 13.52
N GLU A 150 -9.41 5.42 14.61
CA GLU A 150 -9.78 5.08 15.99
C GLU A 150 -11.22 5.49 16.34
N ALA A 151 -11.73 6.55 15.70
CA ALA A 151 -13.08 7.05 15.90
C ALA A 151 -14.18 6.03 15.51
N GLY A 152 -13.87 5.05 14.65
CA GLY A 152 -14.83 4.05 14.19
C GLY A 152 -14.95 2.84 15.11
N LEU A 153 -13.83 2.19 15.46
CA LEU A 153 -13.82 0.88 16.13
C LEU A 153 -13.45 0.95 17.63
N GLY A 154 -13.04 2.12 18.14
CA GLY A 154 -12.57 2.28 19.52
C GLY A 154 -11.15 1.74 19.77
N PHE A 155 -10.49 1.23 18.72
CA PHE A 155 -9.07 0.88 18.67
C PHE A 155 -8.56 1.02 17.23
N ALA A 156 -7.29 1.42 17.03
CA ALA A 156 -6.67 1.48 15.71
C ALA A 156 -6.30 0.07 15.23
N LEU A 157 -6.97 -0.43 14.19
CA LEU A 157 -6.54 -1.64 13.50
C LEU A 157 -5.61 -1.24 12.34
N GLU A 158 -4.33 -1.07 12.62
CA GLU A 158 -3.34 -0.79 11.56
C GLU A 158 -3.22 -1.98 10.58
N SER A 159 -2.96 -1.70 9.30
CA SER A 159 -2.79 -2.71 8.23
C SER A 159 -1.79 -3.79 8.60
N LYS A 160 -0.68 -3.41 9.25
CA LYS A 160 0.34 -4.35 9.75
C LYS A 160 -0.23 -5.48 10.62
N HIS A 161 -1.25 -5.19 11.44
CA HIS A 161 -1.88 -6.22 12.28
C HIS A 161 -2.73 -7.19 11.47
N VAL A 162 -3.39 -6.69 10.42
CA VAL A 162 -4.18 -7.51 9.50
C VAL A 162 -3.26 -8.42 8.69
N VAL A 163 -2.18 -7.88 8.13
CA VAL A 163 -1.20 -8.65 7.35
C VAL A 163 -0.49 -9.67 8.25
N ALA A 164 -0.06 -9.29 9.46
CA ALA A 164 0.51 -10.21 10.44
C ALA A 164 -0.46 -11.33 10.83
N PHE A 165 -1.74 -10.99 11.06
CA PHE A 165 -2.78 -11.97 11.36
C PHE A 165 -2.99 -12.94 10.19
N LEU A 166 -3.07 -12.43 8.96
CA LEU A 166 -3.21 -13.27 7.76
C LEU A 166 -2.00 -14.20 7.58
N ALA A 167 -0.79 -13.70 7.79
CA ALA A 167 0.43 -14.52 7.75
C ALA A 167 0.38 -15.67 8.78
N ILE A 168 0.01 -15.39 10.04
CA ILE A 168 -0.12 -16.44 11.05
C ILE A 168 -1.30 -17.36 10.78
N ALA A 169 -2.50 -16.83 10.53
CA ALA A 169 -3.70 -17.64 10.41
C ALA A 169 -3.68 -18.51 9.14
N PHE A 170 -3.31 -17.94 8.01
CA PHE A 170 -3.38 -18.59 6.71
C PHE A 170 -2.10 -19.33 6.33
N VAL A 171 -0.93 -18.74 6.59
CA VAL A 171 0.34 -19.37 6.19
C VAL A 171 0.86 -20.32 7.25
N VAL A 172 0.73 -19.99 8.54
CA VAL A 172 1.31 -20.82 9.62
C VAL A 172 0.31 -21.80 10.21
N ALA A 173 -0.81 -21.31 10.74
CA ALA A 173 -1.77 -22.11 11.46
C ALA A 173 -2.51 -23.08 10.53
N LEU A 174 -3.03 -22.59 9.41
CA LEU A 174 -3.82 -23.40 8.49
C LEU A 174 -3.13 -24.72 8.09
N PRO A 175 -1.89 -24.76 7.55
CA PRO A 175 -1.26 -26.02 7.17
C PRO A 175 -0.94 -26.95 8.35
N LEU A 176 -0.81 -26.42 9.56
CA LEU A 176 -0.60 -27.23 10.77
C LEU A 176 -1.89 -27.89 11.26
N PHE A 177 -3.03 -27.20 11.13
CA PHE A 177 -4.32 -27.64 11.68
C PHE A 177 -5.26 -28.33 10.68
N VAL A 178 -5.07 -28.19 9.36
CA VAL A 178 -5.89 -28.84 8.31
C VAL A 178 -5.67 -30.36 8.17
N ARG A 179 -5.18 -31.03 9.22
CA ARG A 179 -4.98 -32.50 9.24
C ARG A 179 -6.28 -33.29 9.38
N THR A 180 -7.41 -32.63 9.65
CA THR A 180 -8.73 -33.26 9.87
C THR A 180 -9.62 -33.24 8.62
N ARG A 181 -10.49 -34.24 8.46
CA ARG A 181 -11.44 -34.31 7.33
C ARG A 181 -12.48 -33.17 7.33
N LEU A 182 -12.74 -32.58 8.49
CA LEU A 182 -13.68 -31.47 8.66
C LEU A 182 -13.24 -30.19 7.94
N LEU A 183 -11.94 -30.03 7.70
CA LEU A 183 -11.35 -28.86 7.04
C LEU A 183 -10.94 -29.14 5.59
N SER A 184 -11.58 -30.11 4.92
CA SER A 184 -11.20 -30.55 3.56
C SER A 184 -11.16 -29.41 2.52
N GLY A 185 -12.06 -28.43 2.60
CA GLY A 185 -12.02 -27.24 1.74
C GLY A 185 -10.83 -26.32 2.04
N ALA A 186 -10.56 -26.07 3.33
CA ALA A 186 -9.46 -25.23 3.77
C ALA A 186 -8.09 -25.88 3.51
N ARG A 187 -8.01 -27.21 3.57
CA ARG A 187 -6.84 -27.99 3.19
C ARG A 187 -6.43 -27.76 1.73
N ALA A 188 -7.39 -27.54 0.84
CA ALA A 188 -7.10 -27.36 -0.58
C ALA A 188 -6.45 -26.02 -0.92
N VAL A 189 -6.53 -25.05 -0.01
CA VAL A 189 -5.91 -23.72 -0.15
C VAL A 189 -4.76 -23.50 0.84
N ALA A 190 -4.48 -24.48 1.72
CA ALA A 190 -3.42 -24.37 2.69
C ALA A 190 -2.04 -24.34 1.99
N PRO A 191 -1.18 -23.35 2.27
CA PRO A 191 0.16 -23.30 1.71
C PRO A 191 0.99 -24.55 2.07
N PRO A 192 1.88 -25.03 1.19
CA PRO A 192 2.82 -26.08 1.54
C PRO A 192 3.69 -25.70 2.75
N LEU A 193 4.04 -26.69 3.59
CA LEU A 193 4.87 -26.46 4.79
C LEU A 193 6.25 -25.86 4.44
N ALA A 194 6.75 -26.12 3.23
CA ALA A 194 7.96 -25.52 2.70
C ALA A 194 7.92 -23.97 2.66
N LEU A 195 6.73 -23.36 2.56
CA LEU A 195 6.56 -21.91 2.51
C LEU A 195 6.40 -21.25 3.90
N LEU A 196 6.40 -22.05 4.99
CA LEU A 196 6.26 -21.53 6.35
C LEU A 196 7.27 -20.43 6.72
N PRO A 197 8.57 -20.53 6.39
CA PRO A 197 9.53 -19.48 6.76
C PRO A 197 9.18 -18.14 6.14
N ALA A 198 8.73 -18.10 4.88
CA ALA A 198 8.33 -16.85 4.24
C ALA A 198 7.13 -16.21 4.96
N GLY A 199 6.15 -17.01 5.41
CA GLY A 199 5.06 -16.50 6.25
C GLY A 199 5.53 -15.99 7.62
N LEU A 200 6.52 -16.66 8.23
CA LEU A 200 7.13 -16.19 9.47
C LEU A 200 7.93 -14.89 9.26
N VAL A 201 8.59 -14.72 8.11
CA VAL A 201 9.25 -13.46 7.73
C VAL A 201 8.24 -12.34 7.61
N VAL A 202 7.11 -12.53 6.91
CA VAL A 202 6.02 -11.54 6.83
C VAL A 202 5.56 -11.15 8.23
N PHE A 203 5.25 -12.14 9.07
CA PHE A 203 4.82 -11.89 10.45
C PHE A 203 5.88 -11.15 11.28
N ALA A 204 7.15 -11.54 11.17
CA ALA A 204 8.25 -10.91 11.88
C ALA A 204 8.49 -9.46 11.43
N ALA A 205 8.43 -9.23 10.13
CA ALA A 205 8.59 -7.92 9.52
C ALA A 205 7.46 -6.97 9.97
N GLU A 206 6.20 -7.40 9.96
CA GLU A 206 5.07 -6.56 10.36
C GLU A 206 5.07 -6.18 11.84
N LEU A 207 5.57 -7.06 12.71
CA LEU A 207 5.65 -6.78 14.14
C LEU A 207 6.88 -5.94 14.52
N SER A 208 8.04 -6.21 13.93
CA SER A 208 9.27 -5.50 14.27
C SER A 208 9.47 -4.21 13.48
N TYR A 209 8.81 -4.07 12.33
CA TYR A 209 8.80 -2.90 11.43
C TYR A 209 10.16 -2.18 11.37
N PRO A 210 11.24 -2.88 10.95
CA PRO A 210 12.62 -2.44 11.16
C PRO A 210 13.01 -1.19 10.36
N VAL A 211 12.34 -0.92 9.24
CA VAL A 211 12.53 0.26 8.39
C VAL A 211 11.19 0.83 7.94
N ASP A 212 11.16 2.09 7.54
CA ASP A 212 9.97 2.70 6.96
C ASP A 212 9.48 1.88 5.74
N LEU A 213 8.17 1.77 5.58
CA LEU A 213 7.52 1.02 4.48
C LEU A 213 7.84 -0.49 4.49
N THR A 214 8.21 -1.08 5.65
CA THR A 214 8.36 -2.54 5.76
C THR A 214 7.10 -3.30 5.31
N GLY A 215 5.92 -2.78 5.63
CA GLY A 215 4.62 -3.40 5.31
C GLY A 215 4.46 -3.69 3.81
N GLU A 216 4.88 -2.76 2.95
CA GLU A 216 4.81 -2.89 1.49
C GLU A 216 5.58 -4.12 0.98
N GLY A 217 6.77 -4.33 1.54
CA GLY A 217 7.58 -5.52 1.23
C GLY A 217 6.96 -6.81 1.76
N ALA A 218 6.31 -6.74 2.93
CA ALA A 218 5.64 -7.87 3.56
C ALA A 218 4.36 -8.28 2.81
N GLU A 219 3.59 -7.31 2.30
CA GLU A 219 2.41 -7.50 1.45
C GLU A 219 2.78 -8.13 0.11
N LEU A 220 3.83 -7.64 -0.55
CA LEU A 220 4.37 -8.27 -1.76
C LEU A 220 4.79 -9.72 -1.48
N LEU A 221 5.53 -9.97 -0.39
CA LEU A 221 5.98 -11.31 -0.03
C LEU A 221 4.79 -12.24 0.24
N LEU A 222 3.73 -11.75 0.89
CA LEU A 222 2.49 -12.49 1.12
C LEU A 222 1.79 -12.84 -0.20
N GLY A 223 1.67 -11.88 -1.12
CA GLY A 223 1.11 -12.11 -2.46
C GLY A 223 1.90 -13.15 -3.26
N LEU A 224 3.23 -13.05 -3.25
CA LEU A 224 4.13 -14.03 -3.89
C LEU A 224 4.03 -15.41 -3.25
N LEU A 225 3.83 -15.50 -1.95
CA LEU A 225 3.64 -16.76 -1.23
C LEU A 225 2.33 -17.44 -1.65
N LEU A 226 1.23 -16.70 -1.74
CA LEU A 226 -0.06 -17.23 -2.22
C LEU A 226 0.07 -17.72 -3.67
N LEU A 227 0.77 -16.96 -4.51
CA LEU A 227 1.05 -17.33 -5.89
C LEU A 227 1.93 -18.59 -5.97
N ALA A 228 2.97 -18.69 -5.13
CA ALA A 228 3.82 -19.87 -4.99
C ALA A 228 2.99 -21.11 -4.58
N ALA A 229 2.13 -20.98 -3.58
CA ALA A 229 1.26 -22.06 -3.12
C ALA A 229 0.35 -22.56 -4.25
N ALA A 230 -0.28 -21.65 -5.00
CA ALA A 230 -1.15 -21.98 -6.11
C ALA A 230 -0.41 -22.69 -7.27
N VAL A 231 0.80 -22.25 -7.62
CA VAL A 231 1.56 -22.88 -8.72
C VAL A 231 2.15 -24.25 -8.32
N LEU A 232 2.52 -24.44 -7.05
CA LEU A 232 3.11 -25.68 -6.56
C LEU A 232 2.12 -26.84 -6.41
N GLU A 233 0.82 -26.56 -6.27
CA GLU A 233 -0.22 -27.58 -6.06
C GLU A 233 -0.24 -28.68 -7.15
N GLY A 234 0.28 -28.39 -8.35
CA GLY A 234 0.34 -29.33 -9.46
C GLY A 234 1.70 -29.95 -9.76
N PHE A 235 2.72 -29.80 -8.90
CA PHE A 235 4.14 -30.04 -9.22
C PHE A 235 4.52 -29.40 -10.57
N ALA A 236 4.23 -28.10 -10.70
CA ALA A 236 4.50 -27.36 -11.92
C ALA A 236 6.00 -27.42 -12.27
N PRO A 237 6.38 -27.48 -13.57
CA PRO A 237 7.79 -27.41 -13.94
C PRO A 237 8.43 -26.13 -13.40
N VAL A 238 9.73 -26.20 -13.11
CA VAL A 238 10.53 -25.09 -12.57
C VAL A 238 10.31 -23.78 -13.32
N SER A 239 10.15 -23.83 -14.65
CA SER A 239 9.88 -22.65 -15.49
C SER A 239 8.61 -21.89 -15.09
N ARG A 240 7.54 -22.58 -14.66
CA ARG A 240 6.31 -21.94 -14.21
C ARG A 240 6.46 -21.32 -12.83
N VAL A 241 7.24 -21.94 -11.95
CA VAL A 241 7.56 -21.37 -10.63
C VAL A 241 8.38 -20.09 -10.80
N LEU A 242 9.43 -20.15 -11.62
CA LEU A 242 10.24 -18.97 -11.98
C LEU A 242 9.38 -17.86 -12.56
N LEU A 243 8.54 -18.17 -13.55
CA LEU A 243 7.65 -17.19 -14.15
C LEU A 243 6.68 -16.59 -13.13
N ALA A 244 6.07 -17.42 -12.28
CA ALA A 244 5.11 -16.95 -11.28
C ALA A 244 5.74 -16.00 -10.26
N LEU A 245 7.00 -16.22 -9.85
CA LEU A 245 7.65 -15.38 -8.84
C LEU A 245 8.40 -14.18 -9.43
N LEU A 246 8.87 -14.25 -10.67
CA LEU A 246 9.60 -13.15 -11.32
C LEU A 246 8.70 -12.22 -12.13
N ALA A 247 7.59 -12.71 -12.69
CA ALA A 247 6.69 -11.89 -13.49
C ALA A 247 6.08 -10.71 -12.71
N PRO A 248 5.62 -10.87 -11.45
CA PRO A 248 5.11 -9.74 -10.66
C PRO A 248 6.17 -8.64 -10.48
N LEU A 249 7.42 -9.01 -10.19
CA LEU A 249 8.53 -8.06 -10.05
C LEU A 249 8.81 -7.35 -11.37
N ALA A 250 8.80 -8.08 -12.50
CA ALA A 250 8.96 -7.50 -13.83
C ALA A 250 7.80 -6.56 -14.18
N VAL A 251 6.57 -6.93 -13.83
CA VAL A 251 5.40 -6.06 -13.97
C VAL A 251 5.56 -4.81 -13.14
N GLY A 252 5.99 -4.90 -11.87
CA GLY A 252 6.26 -3.73 -11.04
C GLY A 252 7.29 -2.79 -11.66
N LEU A 253 8.39 -3.33 -12.16
CA LEU A 253 9.47 -2.56 -12.82
C LEU A 253 9.03 -1.86 -14.10
N VAL A 254 8.05 -2.42 -14.84
CA VAL A 254 7.55 -1.84 -16.09
C VAL A 254 6.35 -0.93 -15.85
N ALA A 255 5.39 -1.37 -15.03
CA ALA A 255 4.14 -0.66 -14.76
C ALA A 255 4.41 0.64 -14.03
N ALA A 256 5.25 0.66 -12.99
CA ALA A 256 5.53 1.88 -12.23
C ALA A 256 5.98 3.05 -13.14
N PRO A 257 7.05 2.92 -13.98
CA PRO A 257 7.44 4.02 -14.87
C PRO A 257 6.51 4.23 -16.07
N LEU A 258 5.80 3.19 -16.54
CA LEU A 258 4.91 3.32 -17.69
C LEU A 258 3.60 4.01 -17.32
N VAL A 259 2.96 3.58 -16.25
CA VAL A 259 1.80 4.26 -15.66
C VAL A 259 2.23 5.68 -15.34
N ALA A 260 3.46 5.86 -14.86
CA ALA A 260 3.98 7.18 -14.65
C ALA A 260 4.06 8.07 -15.86
N ARG A 261 4.63 7.57 -16.93
CA ARG A 261 4.72 8.36 -18.14
C ARG A 261 3.37 8.56 -18.82
N ALA A 262 2.51 7.55 -18.79
CA ALA A 262 1.26 7.52 -19.55
C ALA A 262 0.14 8.34 -18.87
N LEU A 263 0.09 8.32 -17.55
CA LEU A 263 -0.90 9.06 -16.78
C LEU A 263 -0.34 10.38 -16.21
N TYR A 264 0.98 10.51 -16.00
CA TYR A 264 1.60 11.69 -15.37
C TYR A 264 2.30 12.60 -16.39
N GLY A 265 2.12 12.37 -17.69
CA GLY A 265 2.59 13.30 -18.72
C GLY A 265 2.03 14.71 -18.51
N ASP A 266 2.73 15.74 -19.03
CA ASP A 266 2.53 17.18 -18.80
C ASP A 266 1.06 17.65 -18.82
N ASP A 267 0.31 17.42 -17.74
CA ASP A 267 -0.93 18.14 -17.49
C ASP A 267 -0.59 19.52 -16.95
N ALA A 268 -0.06 20.35 -17.84
CA ALA A 268 0.33 21.72 -17.54
C ALA A 268 -0.85 22.54 -16.97
N ARG A 269 -2.09 22.22 -17.38
CA ARG A 269 -3.30 22.90 -16.89
C ARG A 269 -3.63 22.49 -15.46
N GLY A 270 -3.61 21.19 -15.16
CA GLY A 270 -3.77 20.69 -13.80
C GLY A 270 -2.67 21.21 -12.88
N SER A 271 -1.40 21.19 -13.32
CA SER A 271 -0.26 21.76 -12.58
C SER A 271 -0.46 23.24 -12.25
N ALA A 272 -0.81 24.06 -13.25
CA ALA A 272 -1.04 25.49 -13.06
C ALA A 272 -2.20 25.74 -12.08
N THR A 273 -3.30 25.02 -12.26
CA THR A 273 -4.47 25.11 -11.36
C THR A 273 -4.07 24.74 -9.94
N ALA A 274 -3.33 23.65 -9.75
CA ALA A 274 -2.91 23.20 -8.43
C ALA A 274 -1.95 24.19 -7.75
N LEU A 275 -1.04 24.81 -8.49
CA LEU A 275 -0.15 25.86 -7.96
C LEU A 275 -0.93 27.11 -7.54
N GLU A 276 -1.94 27.52 -8.32
CA GLU A 276 -2.84 28.61 -7.93
C GLU A 276 -3.63 28.28 -6.66
N GLU A 277 -4.18 27.06 -6.56
CA GLU A 277 -4.90 26.58 -5.38
C GLU A 277 -3.96 26.52 -4.14
N LEU A 278 -2.71 26.08 -4.31
CA LEU A 278 -1.69 26.10 -3.25
C LEU A 278 -1.31 27.53 -2.80
N ALA A 279 -1.22 28.47 -3.74
CA ALA A 279 -0.95 29.88 -3.42
C ALA A 279 -2.11 30.52 -2.61
N LEU A 280 -3.36 30.17 -2.92
CA LEU A 280 -4.52 30.58 -2.13
C LEU A 280 -4.48 29.99 -0.72
N LEU A 281 -4.16 28.70 -0.59
CA LEU A 281 -3.98 28.07 0.72
C LEU A 281 -2.85 28.74 1.52
N GLN A 282 -1.74 29.09 0.88
CA GLN A 282 -0.66 29.84 1.52
C GLN A 282 -1.18 31.17 2.09
N GLN A 283 -1.95 31.92 1.31
CA GLN A 283 -2.52 33.20 1.77
C GLN A 283 -3.42 33.02 3.00
N ASP A 284 -4.28 32.00 3.00
CA ASP A 284 -5.18 31.74 4.13
C ASP A 284 -4.39 31.28 5.38
N VAL A 285 -3.40 30.39 5.22
CA VAL A 285 -2.57 29.88 6.32
C VAL A 285 -1.68 30.98 6.92
N ALA A 286 -1.03 31.79 6.08
CA ALA A 286 -0.22 32.93 6.51
C ALA A 286 -1.10 34.06 7.09
N GLY A 287 -2.29 34.26 6.56
CA GLY A 287 -3.25 35.30 6.95
C GLY A 287 -4.04 35.02 8.23
N GLY A 288 -3.77 33.92 8.93
CA GLY A 288 -4.32 33.64 10.25
C GLY A 288 -4.97 32.27 10.43
N ALA A 289 -5.07 31.44 9.39
CA ALA A 289 -5.63 30.10 9.54
C ALA A 289 -4.71 29.14 10.33
N ALA A 290 -3.40 29.42 10.45
CA ALA A 290 -2.50 28.63 11.28
C ALA A 290 -2.81 28.79 12.80
N THR A 291 -3.41 27.78 13.42
CA THR A 291 -3.88 27.87 14.80
C THR A 291 -2.74 27.82 15.83
N ALA A 292 -3.05 28.20 17.08
CA ALA A 292 -2.12 28.02 18.19
C ALA A 292 -1.73 26.54 18.41
N LYS A 293 -2.61 25.60 18.06
CA LYS A 293 -2.37 24.15 18.17
C LYS A 293 -1.23 23.71 17.23
N LEU A 294 -1.27 24.17 15.98
CA LEU A 294 -0.19 23.93 15.00
C LEU A 294 1.14 24.49 15.49
N ARG A 295 1.15 25.77 15.88
CA ARG A 295 2.36 26.50 16.32
C ARG A 295 3.01 25.88 17.57
N LYS A 296 2.23 25.22 18.43
CA LYS A 296 2.74 24.53 19.63
C LYS A 296 3.43 23.21 19.29
N LYS A 297 2.96 22.47 18.29
CA LYS A 297 3.55 21.17 17.89
C LYS A 297 4.91 21.34 17.23
N GLY A 298 5.81 20.39 17.49
CA GLY A 298 7.18 20.40 16.95
C GLY A 298 7.21 20.20 15.44
N SER A 299 6.44 19.23 14.95
CA SER A 299 6.23 19.00 13.53
C SER A 299 4.79 18.50 13.30
N VAL A 300 4.21 18.82 12.15
CA VAL A 300 2.95 18.25 11.68
C VAL A 300 3.13 17.86 10.21
N HIS A 301 2.70 16.66 9.84
CA HIS A 301 2.61 16.22 8.47
C HIS A 301 1.24 15.56 8.27
N LYS A 302 0.32 16.26 7.61
CA LYS A 302 -1.09 15.83 7.47
C LYS A 302 -1.64 16.27 6.12
N ARG A 303 -2.70 15.61 5.66
CA ARG A 303 -3.57 16.16 4.61
C ARG A 303 -4.20 17.47 5.11
N VAL A 304 -4.46 18.43 4.22
CA VAL A 304 -5.02 19.74 4.60
C VAL A 304 -6.40 19.58 5.23
N PHE A 305 -7.25 18.70 4.68
CA PHE A 305 -8.55 18.39 5.26
C PHE A 305 -8.43 17.85 6.69
N THR A 306 -7.56 16.87 6.91
CA THR A 306 -7.30 16.31 8.26
C THR A 306 -6.73 17.37 9.20
N ALA A 307 -5.84 18.24 8.73
CA ALA A 307 -5.31 19.34 9.53
C ALA A 307 -6.39 20.35 9.91
N ALA A 308 -7.36 20.61 9.02
CA ALA A 308 -8.52 21.45 9.33
C ALA A 308 -9.45 20.80 10.35
N ARG A 309 -9.83 19.53 10.10
CA ARG A 309 -10.67 18.70 10.99
C ARG A 309 -10.08 18.59 12.40
N ASP A 310 -8.78 18.34 12.49
CA ASP A 310 -8.07 18.20 13.76
C ASP A 310 -7.65 19.57 14.36
N GLU A 311 -8.20 20.69 13.87
CA GLU A 311 -8.01 22.06 14.38
C GLU A 311 -6.56 22.59 14.36
N TYR A 312 -5.70 22.01 13.52
CA TYR A 312 -4.38 22.57 13.22
C TYR A 312 -4.49 23.79 12.29
N LEU A 313 -5.50 23.79 11.41
CA LEU A 313 -5.82 24.89 10.53
C LEU A 313 -7.27 25.33 10.75
N ALA A 314 -7.51 26.62 10.95
CA ALA A 314 -8.85 27.20 11.02
C ALA A 314 -9.41 27.42 9.61
N LEU A 315 -9.46 26.34 8.82
CA LEU A 315 -10.02 26.32 7.47
C LEU A 315 -11.37 25.62 7.50
N SER A 316 -12.31 26.09 6.69
CA SER A 316 -13.61 25.44 6.48
C SER A 316 -13.63 24.79 5.10
N GLY A 317 -14.17 23.58 4.96
CA GLY A 317 -14.37 22.95 3.64
C GLY A 317 -15.34 23.74 2.75
N ALA A 318 -16.28 24.51 3.34
CA ALA A 318 -17.10 25.46 2.59
C ALA A 318 -16.31 26.73 2.18
N ALA A 319 -15.15 26.97 2.81
CA ALA A 319 -14.25 28.09 2.56
C ALA A 319 -12.98 27.70 1.77
N PHE A 320 -12.72 26.42 1.49
CA PHE A 320 -11.67 26.03 0.56
C PHE A 320 -12.02 26.63 -0.81
N LEU A 321 -11.22 27.60 -1.24
CA LEU A 321 -11.50 28.53 -2.34
C LEU A 321 -12.63 29.54 -2.04
N GLY A 322 -13.58 29.22 -1.15
CA GLY A 322 -14.65 30.12 -0.73
C GLY A 322 -15.56 30.49 -1.89
N GLY A 323 -16.02 31.76 -1.95
CA GLY A 323 -16.63 32.34 -3.14
C GLY A 323 -15.60 32.75 -4.22
N ARG A 324 -14.30 32.50 -4.02
CA ARG A 324 -13.25 32.77 -5.00
C ARG A 324 -13.22 31.59 -5.97
N GLY A 325 -13.45 31.89 -7.24
CA GLY A 325 -13.43 30.87 -8.29
C GLY A 325 -12.04 30.26 -8.45
N THR A 326 -11.97 28.98 -8.76
CA THR A 326 -10.79 28.41 -9.42
C THR A 326 -10.96 28.46 -10.93
N PRO A 327 -9.88 28.45 -11.73
CA PRO A 327 -9.97 28.28 -13.16
C PRO A 327 -10.83 27.06 -13.57
N ALA A 328 -10.82 25.99 -12.78
CA ALA A 328 -11.64 24.79 -12.98
C ALA A 328 -13.16 25.06 -12.88
N GLN A 329 -13.59 26.00 -12.04
CA GLN A 329 -15.00 26.39 -11.92
C GLN A 329 -15.49 27.19 -13.14
N ALA A 330 -14.61 27.93 -13.81
CA ALA A 330 -14.95 28.65 -15.04
C ALA A 330 -15.20 27.72 -16.24
N ALA A 331 -14.75 26.46 -16.17
CA ALA A 331 -14.84 25.47 -17.25
C ALA A 331 -16.10 24.57 -17.21
N GLY A 332 -16.94 24.67 -16.17
CA GLY A 332 -18.23 23.96 -16.11
C GLY A 332 -18.16 22.44 -15.85
N ASP A 333 -17.05 21.93 -15.33
CA ASP A 333 -16.88 20.50 -15.05
C ASP A 333 -17.49 20.12 -13.67
N ALA A 334 -18.80 19.87 -13.66
CA ALA A 334 -19.57 19.50 -12.47
C ALA A 334 -19.20 18.15 -11.83
N ARG A 335 -18.30 17.35 -12.43
CA ARG A 335 -17.84 16.08 -11.84
C ARG A 335 -16.78 16.27 -10.74
N HIS A 336 -16.35 17.50 -10.48
CA HIS A 336 -15.22 17.87 -9.62
C HIS A 336 -15.61 18.81 -8.47
N ASP A 337 -16.69 18.56 -7.71
CA ASP A 337 -16.89 19.30 -6.45
C ASP A 337 -15.90 18.82 -5.38
N ARG A 338 -14.70 19.40 -5.45
CA ARG A 338 -13.52 19.16 -4.60
C ARG A 338 -13.50 20.03 -3.35
N ARG A 339 -14.44 20.98 -3.23
CA ARG A 339 -14.39 22.10 -2.27
C ARG A 339 -14.35 21.63 -0.82
N GLY A 340 -15.19 20.67 -0.43
CA GLY A 340 -15.27 20.23 0.95
C GLY A 340 -14.00 19.56 1.51
N TYR A 341 -13.14 19.03 0.63
CA TYR A 341 -12.15 18.01 1.01
C TYR A 341 -10.70 18.35 0.66
N PHE A 342 -10.43 19.58 0.20
CA PHE A 342 -9.08 20.04 -0.13
C PHE A 342 -8.37 19.11 -1.12
N LEU A 343 -9.07 18.75 -2.19
CA LEU A 343 -8.54 17.88 -3.25
C LEU A 343 -7.99 18.71 -4.41
N ASP A 344 -6.86 18.28 -4.95
CA ASP A 344 -6.22 18.81 -6.14
C ASP A 344 -6.98 18.44 -7.43
N PRO A 345 -6.58 18.95 -8.62
CA PRO A 345 -7.30 18.72 -9.88
C PRO A 345 -7.49 17.26 -10.26
N TRP A 346 -6.74 16.34 -9.65
CA TRP A 346 -6.78 14.92 -9.92
C TRP A 346 -7.44 14.11 -8.80
N ASN A 347 -8.16 14.81 -7.91
CA ASN A 347 -8.88 14.25 -6.77
C ASN A 347 -7.98 13.56 -5.74
N ASN A 348 -6.72 13.98 -5.64
CA ASN A 348 -5.83 13.62 -4.54
C ASN A 348 -5.79 14.75 -3.51
N PRO A 349 -5.60 14.46 -2.22
CA PRO A 349 -5.63 15.49 -1.20
C PRO A 349 -4.35 16.33 -1.18
N TYR A 350 -4.52 17.64 -0.96
CA TYR A 350 -3.42 18.53 -0.62
C TYR A 350 -2.81 18.17 0.74
N TRP A 351 -1.54 18.47 0.90
CA TRP A 351 -0.78 18.23 2.12
C TRP A 351 -0.27 19.52 2.75
N VAL A 352 -0.05 19.44 4.07
CA VAL A 352 0.64 20.45 4.86
C VAL A 352 1.73 19.82 5.73
N VAL A 353 2.92 20.41 5.67
CA VAL A 353 4.02 20.16 6.59
C VAL A 353 4.29 21.42 7.39
N TRP A 354 4.42 21.27 8.70
CA TRP A 354 4.89 22.30 9.62
C TRP A 354 6.16 21.82 10.32
N ASP A 355 7.16 22.69 10.38
CA ASP A 355 8.39 22.52 11.16
C ASP A 355 8.57 23.74 12.06
N LYS A 356 8.41 23.53 13.37
CA LYS A 356 8.53 24.58 14.38
C LYS A 356 9.94 25.15 14.49
N LYS A 357 10.99 24.34 14.30
CA LYS A 357 12.38 24.80 14.44
C LYS A 357 12.71 25.83 13.37
N ARG A 358 12.22 25.59 12.15
CA ARG A 358 12.42 26.47 10.99
C ARG A 358 11.31 27.52 10.83
N HIS A 359 10.25 27.44 11.63
CA HIS A 359 9.00 28.20 11.43
C HIS A 359 8.46 28.08 10.00
N ARG A 360 8.62 26.90 9.42
CA ARG A 360 8.42 26.63 8.00
C ARG A 360 7.11 25.90 7.80
N VAL A 361 6.34 26.35 6.82
CA VAL A 361 5.19 25.63 6.28
C VAL A 361 5.49 25.27 4.84
N ALA A 362 5.23 24.01 4.49
CA ALA A 362 5.23 23.52 3.13
C ALA A 362 3.83 23.01 2.80
N LEU A 363 3.20 23.60 1.79
CA LEU A 363 1.95 23.14 1.20
C LEU A 363 2.27 22.50 -0.14
N TYR A 364 1.74 21.31 -0.39
CA TYR A 364 2.08 20.61 -1.60
C TYR A 364 0.99 19.65 -2.07
N SER A 365 1.06 19.28 -3.35
CA SER A 365 0.31 18.18 -3.94
C SER A 365 1.30 17.32 -4.74
N PHE A 366 1.15 16.01 -4.63
CA PHE A 366 1.90 15.06 -5.45
C PHE A 366 1.26 14.88 -6.85
N GLY A 367 0.16 15.58 -7.14
CA GLY A 367 -0.67 15.33 -8.31
C GLY A 367 -1.16 13.88 -8.39
N PRO A 368 -1.59 13.38 -9.56
CA PRO A 368 -1.83 11.97 -9.78
C PRO A 368 -0.46 11.34 -9.90
N ASN A 369 -0.06 10.70 -8.81
CA ASN A 369 0.95 9.67 -8.77
C ASN A 369 2.33 10.12 -9.29
N ARG A 370 2.64 11.43 -9.29
CA ARG A 370 3.94 11.92 -9.79
C ARG A 370 5.10 11.29 -9.04
N LEU A 371 6.27 11.31 -9.66
CA LEU A 371 7.48 10.82 -9.03
C LEU A 371 7.77 11.67 -7.78
N ARG A 372 7.38 11.18 -6.59
CA ARG A 372 7.58 11.84 -5.28
C ARG A 372 9.05 11.88 -4.87
N ASP A 373 9.84 12.72 -5.52
CA ASP A 373 11.28 12.85 -5.30
C ASP A 373 11.64 14.01 -4.37
N THR A 374 10.68 14.90 -4.08
CA THR A 374 10.84 15.96 -3.10
C THR A 374 10.72 15.41 -1.69
N ASP A 375 11.82 15.43 -0.94
CA ASP A 375 11.75 15.36 0.51
C ASP A 375 11.21 16.69 1.05
N VAL A 376 9.89 16.80 1.14
CA VAL A 376 9.19 18.01 1.60
C VAL A 376 9.55 18.44 3.03
N ARG A 377 10.12 17.54 3.84
CA ARG A 377 10.58 17.86 5.22
C ARG A 377 11.94 18.55 5.23
N GLU A 378 12.74 18.33 4.19
CA GLU A 378 14.12 18.82 4.10
C GLU A 378 14.35 19.83 2.98
N SER A 379 13.57 19.80 1.90
CA SER A 379 13.76 20.60 0.70
C SER A 379 12.81 21.80 0.63
N ASP A 380 13.36 22.98 0.33
CA ASP A 380 12.59 24.20 0.06
C ASP A 380 12.15 24.34 -1.40
N VAL A 381 12.63 23.44 -2.27
CA VAL A 381 12.37 23.45 -3.71
C VAL A 381 11.80 22.10 -4.12
N ALA A 382 10.78 22.12 -4.97
CA ALA A 382 10.28 20.91 -5.60
C ALA A 382 11.40 20.28 -6.46
N ALA A 383 11.65 19.01 -6.26
CA ALA A 383 12.33 18.17 -7.22
C ALA A 383 11.31 17.62 -8.23
N GLY A 384 11.81 17.21 -9.40
CA GLY A 384 11.01 16.55 -10.42
C GLY A 384 9.74 17.32 -10.80
N ASP A 385 8.61 16.65 -10.61
CA ASP A 385 7.28 17.12 -11.01
C ASP A 385 6.40 17.50 -9.80
N ASP A 386 6.93 17.48 -8.58
CA ASP A 386 6.15 17.77 -7.37
C ASP A 386 5.72 19.24 -7.32
N LEU A 387 4.53 19.51 -6.78
CA LEU A 387 4.01 20.88 -6.65
C LEU A 387 4.13 21.34 -5.21
N LEU A 388 5.04 22.27 -4.94
CA LEU A 388 5.41 22.70 -3.59
C LEU A 388 5.40 24.23 -3.46
N VAL A 389 4.77 24.71 -2.39
CA VAL A 389 4.80 26.10 -1.94
C VAL A 389 5.32 26.15 -0.51
N VAL A 390 6.46 26.80 -0.30
CA VAL A 390 7.11 26.93 1.01
C VAL A 390 7.11 28.38 1.47
N PHE A 391 6.78 28.59 2.74
CA PHE A 391 6.79 29.91 3.37
C PHE A 391 7.02 29.81 4.87
N THR A 392 7.30 30.95 5.51
CA THR A 392 7.50 31.02 6.96
C THR A 392 6.29 31.64 7.65
N LEU A 393 5.99 31.15 8.85
CA LEU A 393 5.02 31.81 9.74
C LEU A 393 5.76 32.70 10.73
N GLU A 394 5.23 33.90 10.95
CA GLU A 394 5.75 34.79 11.98
C GLU A 394 5.77 34.12 13.35
N ARG A 395 6.78 34.45 14.16
CA ARG A 395 6.84 33.99 15.55
C ARG A 395 5.70 34.63 16.32
N THR A 396 4.90 33.82 16.99
CA THR A 396 3.96 34.32 17.99
C THR A 396 4.80 35.07 19.05
N PRO A 397 4.45 36.31 19.42
CA PRO A 397 5.15 37.07 20.45
C PRO A 397 5.32 36.33 21.77
#